data_AF-A0A8C4QMP9-F1
#
_entry.id   AF-A0A8C4QMP9-F1
#
_cell.length_a   1.000
_cell.length_b   1.000
_cell.length_c   1.000
_cell.angle_alpha   90.00
_cell.angle_beta   90.00
_cell.angle_gamma   90.00
#
_symmetry.space_group_name_H-M   'P 1'
#
loop_
_entity.id
_entity.type
_entity.pdbx_description
1 polymer ?
#
loop_
_entity_poly.entity_id
_entity_poly.type
_entity_poly.pdbx_seq_one_letter_code
_entity_poly.pdbx_strand_id
1 'polypeptide(L)'
;MCGKTSQVLLCAVIAYLCDAHGDIIEGIIGRAVLLPCFSTTPCNWTTAEKGDLKVDIPHSKAHWPTNSSNDDFSIVLQGINSNFSAVYFCLSETKQEVCKISLNAIEQPVSNPTIKALDWDSNGIVLNVSCESAQGSLPITYSLFKNSTFIKRSHQDLPAAVVFQITHHEEEAMEDVLKCKAINSLDIPKYSSFLQISNASKTRKEVKSTEKSPSDVKKLPLIVCILTVLIIIIVGGITAYYASWKYCKCWCFLKSVLSWSTVVLHMEG
;
A
#
# COMPACT_ATOMS: atom_id res chain seq x y z
N MET A 1 -9.80 -18.38 -12.22
CA MET A 1 -9.10 -17.14 -12.63
C MET A 1 -10.17 -16.13 -13.01
N CYS A 2 -10.50 -15.25 -12.09
CA CYS A 2 -11.61 -14.29 -12.21
C CYS A 2 -11.03 -12.88 -12.00
N GLY A 3 -11.49 -11.91 -12.81
CA GLY A 3 -11.45 -10.48 -12.46
C GLY A 3 -10.17 -9.71 -12.81
N LYS A 4 -9.98 -9.33 -14.07
CA LYS A 4 -9.19 -8.13 -14.45
C LYS A 4 -9.86 -7.25 -15.51
N THR A 5 -10.84 -7.77 -16.25
CA THR A 5 -11.51 -7.03 -17.34
C THR A 5 -12.68 -6.16 -16.86
N SER A 6 -13.25 -6.41 -15.68
CA SER A 6 -14.42 -5.67 -15.19
C SER A 6 -14.08 -4.28 -14.61
N GLN A 7 -12.82 -4.03 -14.24
CA GLN A 7 -12.42 -2.78 -13.58
C GLN A 7 -12.16 -1.64 -14.58
N VAL A 8 -11.63 -1.99 -15.77
CA VAL A 8 -11.41 -1.03 -16.87
C VAL A 8 -12.73 -0.57 -17.46
N LEU A 9 -13.70 -1.48 -17.58
CA LEU A 9 -15.04 -1.14 -18.06
C LEU A 9 -15.81 -0.30 -17.04
N LEU A 10 -15.60 -0.49 -15.73
CA LEU A 10 -16.20 0.35 -14.69
C LEU A 10 -15.71 1.80 -14.79
N CYS A 11 -14.40 2.02 -15.00
CA CYS A 11 -13.86 3.38 -15.20
C CYS A 11 -14.41 4.05 -16.48
N ALA A 12 -14.56 3.29 -17.57
CA ALA A 12 -15.13 3.82 -18.81
C ALA A 12 -16.62 4.14 -18.70
N VAL A 13 -17.39 3.34 -17.95
CA VAL A 13 -18.82 3.60 -17.71
C VAL A 13 -19.03 4.78 -16.75
N ILE A 14 -18.11 5.03 -15.81
CA ILE A 14 -18.13 6.24 -14.98
C ILE A 14 -17.87 7.50 -15.84
N ALA A 15 -16.95 7.42 -16.82
CA ALA A 15 -16.65 8.56 -17.71
C ALA A 15 -17.80 8.95 -18.65
N TYR A 16 -18.66 7.99 -19.05
CA TYR A 16 -19.83 8.25 -19.90
C TYR A 16 -21.06 8.76 -19.13
N LEU A 17 -21.00 8.80 -17.80
CA LEU A 17 -22.07 9.33 -16.93
C LEU A 17 -21.78 10.76 -16.44
N CYS A 18 -20.80 11.46 -17.03
CA CYS A 18 -20.61 12.91 -16.83
C CYS A 18 -21.71 13.71 -17.57
N ASP A 19 -22.95 13.45 -17.18
CA ASP A 19 -24.11 14.24 -17.56
C ASP A 19 -24.12 15.46 -16.63
N ALA A 20 -23.53 16.56 -17.10
CA ALA A 20 -23.76 17.99 -16.79
C ALA A 20 -24.39 18.44 -15.44
N HIS A 21 -24.19 17.70 -14.34
CA HIS A 21 -24.61 18.07 -13.00
C HIS A 21 -23.37 18.34 -12.15
N GLY A 22 -23.12 19.63 -11.91
CA GLY A 22 -21.88 20.17 -11.33
C GLY A 22 -21.22 19.27 -10.28
N ASP A 23 -20.12 18.64 -10.68
CA ASP A 23 -19.34 17.76 -9.82
C ASP A 23 -18.65 18.55 -8.72
N ILE A 24 -18.71 18.02 -7.50
CA ILE A 24 -17.97 18.56 -6.36
C ILE A 24 -16.71 17.71 -6.19
N ILE A 25 -15.55 18.34 -6.29
CA ILE A 25 -14.25 17.70 -6.08
C ILE A 25 -13.64 18.25 -4.80
N GLU A 26 -13.20 17.36 -3.92
CA GLU A 26 -12.41 17.73 -2.74
C GLU A 26 -10.92 17.67 -3.07
N GLY A 27 -10.23 18.79 -2.89
CA GLY A 27 -8.80 18.90 -3.03
C GLY A 27 -8.12 19.03 -1.66
N ILE A 28 -7.03 18.30 -1.44
CA ILE A 28 -6.26 18.42 -0.19
C ILE A 28 -5.27 19.59 -0.30
N ILE A 29 -5.30 20.51 0.66
CA ILE A 29 -4.40 21.68 0.67
C ILE A 29 -2.93 21.27 0.55
N GLY A 30 -2.23 21.97 -0.34
CA GLY A 30 -0.83 21.81 -0.71
C GLY A 30 -0.56 20.67 -1.69
N ARG A 31 -1.58 19.88 -2.08
CA ARG A 31 -1.45 18.80 -3.08
C ARG A 31 -1.95 19.25 -4.46
N ALA A 32 -1.78 18.37 -5.44
CA ALA A 32 -2.34 18.55 -6.77
C ALA A 32 -3.76 17.97 -6.86
N VAL A 33 -4.61 18.59 -7.68
CA VAL A 33 -5.96 18.11 -7.99
C VAL A 33 -6.20 18.18 -9.50
N LEU A 34 -6.84 17.15 -10.05
CA LEU A 34 -7.25 17.08 -11.45
C LEU A 34 -8.70 17.57 -11.55
N LEU A 35 -8.94 18.51 -12.45
CA LEU A 35 -10.28 18.93 -12.86
C LEU A 35 -10.57 18.30 -14.23
N PRO A 36 -11.36 17.21 -14.29
CA PRO A 36 -11.61 16.49 -15.53
C PRO A 36 -12.56 17.28 -16.45
N CYS A 37 -12.28 17.30 -17.75
CA CYS A 37 -13.23 17.79 -18.74
C CYS A 37 -12.97 17.12 -20.09
N PHE A 38 -13.93 16.33 -20.55
CA PHE A 38 -13.86 15.67 -21.86
C PHE A 38 -14.92 16.27 -22.77
N SER A 39 -14.50 16.76 -23.93
CA SER A 39 -15.40 17.41 -24.89
C SER A 39 -14.84 17.35 -26.29
N THR A 40 -15.71 17.26 -27.29
CA THR A 40 -15.34 17.44 -28.70
C THR A 40 -15.26 18.92 -29.09
N THR A 41 -15.73 19.82 -28.23
CA THR A 41 -15.64 21.27 -28.42
C THR A 41 -14.47 21.83 -27.61
N PRO A 42 -13.56 22.59 -28.24
CA PRO A 42 -12.49 23.27 -27.53
C PRO A 42 -13.05 24.19 -26.45
N CYS A 43 -12.45 24.18 -25.26
CA CYS A 43 -12.85 25.05 -24.18
C CYS A 43 -11.65 25.55 -23.36
N ASN A 44 -11.83 26.72 -22.75
CA ASN A 44 -10.87 27.37 -21.86
C ASN A 44 -11.43 27.43 -20.44
N TRP A 45 -10.56 27.19 -19.46
CA TRP A 45 -10.95 27.22 -18.06
C TRP A 45 -10.99 28.63 -17.48
N THR A 46 -12.01 28.90 -16.69
CA THR A 46 -12.23 30.16 -15.96
C THR A 46 -12.83 29.86 -14.59
N THR A 47 -12.77 30.82 -13.67
CA THR A 47 -13.38 30.71 -12.34
C THR A 47 -14.46 31.77 -12.15
N ALA A 48 -15.53 31.44 -11.43
CA ALA A 48 -16.46 32.45 -10.94
C ALA A 48 -15.98 33.00 -9.60
N GLU A 49 -15.65 34.29 -9.55
CA GLU A 49 -15.36 35.00 -8.31
C GLU A 49 -16.42 36.08 -8.10
N LYS A 50 -17.22 35.96 -7.03
CA LYS A 50 -18.22 36.96 -6.59
C LYS A 50 -19.04 37.63 -7.72
N GLY A 51 -19.60 36.84 -8.63
CA GLY A 51 -20.56 37.32 -9.64
C GLY A 51 -19.96 37.70 -10.99
N ASP A 52 -18.63 37.73 -11.13
CA ASP A 52 -17.95 37.94 -12.41
C ASP A 52 -17.05 36.72 -12.75
N LEU A 53 -17.01 36.36 -14.05
CA LEU A 53 -16.10 35.34 -14.56
C LEU A 53 -14.69 35.94 -14.67
N LYS A 54 -13.75 35.45 -13.85
CA LYS A 54 -12.34 35.81 -13.96
C LYS A 54 -11.63 34.86 -14.92
N VAL A 55 -11.06 35.44 -15.96
CA VAL A 55 -10.57 34.70 -17.13
C VAL A 55 -9.24 33.97 -16.91
N ASP A 56 -8.57 34.11 -15.76
CA ASP A 56 -7.23 33.52 -15.62
C ASP A 56 -7.04 32.74 -14.33
N ILE A 57 -6.93 31.41 -14.49
CA ILE A 57 -6.30 30.57 -13.48
C ILE A 57 -4.80 30.93 -13.51
N PRO A 58 -4.13 31.13 -12.36
CA PRO A 58 -2.71 31.43 -12.35
C PRO A 58 -1.94 30.37 -13.14
N HIS A 59 -1.44 30.74 -14.32
CA HIS A 59 -0.70 29.87 -15.24
C HIS A 59 0.48 29.15 -14.58
N SER A 60 1.03 29.70 -13.49
CA SER A 60 2.11 29.09 -12.72
C SER A 60 1.69 27.85 -11.89
N LYS A 61 0.39 27.63 -11.69
CA LYS A 61 -0.14 26.54 -10.88
C LYS A 61 -1.06 25.58 -11.64
N ALA A 62 -1.45 25.92 -12.86
CA ALA A 62 -2.23 25.05 -13.73
C ALA A 62 -1.36 24.51 -14.87
N HIS A 63 -1.49 23.23 -15.19
CA HIS A 63 -0.86 22.64 -16.37
C HIS A 63 -1.74 21.54 -16.96
N TRP A 64 -1.52 21.27 -18.25
CA TRP A 64 -2.18 20.19 -18.97
C TRP A 64 -1.52 18.84 -18.65
N PRO A 65 -2.30 17.75 -18.55
CA PRO A 65 -1.74 16.40 -18.47
C PRO A 65 -0.83 16.10 -19.68
N THR A 66 0.30 15.44 -19.46
CA THR A 66 1.32 15.19 -20.51
C THR A 66 0.85 14.26 -21.64
N ASN A 67 -0.32 13.63 -21.51
CA ASN A 67 -0.93 12.72 -22.49
C ASN A 67 -2.38 13.14 -22.80
N SER A 68 -2.63 14.43 -23.02
CA SER A 68 -3.96 14.92 -23.41
C SER A 68 -4.31 14.47 -24.84
N SER A 69 -5.44 13.79 -25.01
CA SER A 69 -6.04 13.58 -26.33
C SER A 69 -6.70 14.87 -26.84
N ASN A 70 -7.06 14.93 -28.13
CA ASN A 70 -7.74 16.12 -28.70
C ASN A 70 -9.07 16.47 -28.02
N ASP A 71 -9.70 15.50 -27.33
CA ASP A 71 -10.99 15.67 -26.66
C ASP A 71 -10.85 15.72 -25.12
N ASP A 72 -9.62 15.84 -24.59
CA ASP A 72 -9.35 15.94 -23.15
C ASP A 72 -8.85 17.34 -22.81
N PHE A 73 -9.74 18.14 -22.21
CA PHE A 73 -9.48 19.48 -21.73
C PHE A 73 -9.29 19.52 -20.21
N SER A 74 -8.92 18.41 -19.57
CA SER A 74 -8.68 18.36 -18.13
C SER A 74 -7.47 19.21 -17.73
N ILE A 75 -7.52 19.84 -16.55
CA ILE A 75 -6.39 20.61 -16.01
C ILE A 75 -5.96 20.09 -14.63
N VAL A 76 -4.66 20.17 -14.35
CA VAL A 76 -4.11 19.84 -13.03
C VAL A 76 -3.68 21.13 -12.32
N LEU A 77 -4.29 21.39 -11.17
CA LEU A 77 -3.90 22.47 -10.27
C LEU A 77 -2.91 21.93 -9.24
N GLN A 78 -1.72 22.52 -9.15
CA GLN A 78 -0.68 22.13 -8.20
C GLN A 78 -0.64 23.07 -6.98
N GLY A 79 -0.32 22.51 -5.80
CA GLY A 79 -0.10 23.30 -4.58
C GLY A 79 -1.32 24.16 -4.23
N ILE A 80 -2.50 23.54 -4.24
CA ILE A 80 -3.77 24.23 -3.97
C ILE A 80 -3.81 24.74 -2.52
N ASN A 81 -4.55 25.81 -2.28
CA ASN A 81 -4.78 26.35 -0.94
C ASN A 81 -6.26 26.76 -0.79
N SER A 82 -6.64 27.33 0.34
CA SER A 82 -8.03 27.74 0.61
C SER A 82 -8.61 28.71 -0.42
N ASN A 83 -7.79 29.51 -1.11
CA ASN A 83 -8.24 30.46 -2.14
C ASN A 83 -8.59 29.78 -3.46
N PHE A 84 -8.27 28.49 -3.62
CA PHE A 84 -8.62 27.72 -4.81
C PHE A 84 -10.04 27.16 -4.74
N SER A 85 -10.70 27.22 -3.57
CA SER A 85 -12.10 26.82 -3.40
C SER A 85 -13.01 27.75 -4.20
N ALA A 86 -13.50 27.27 -5.34
CA ALA A 86 -14.30 28.04 -6.28
C ALA A 86 -15.06 27.11 -7.23
N VAL A 87 -15.94 27.70 -8.05
CA VAL A 87 -16.55 27.01 -9.19
C VAL A 87 -15.73 27.33 -10.43
N TYR A 88 -15.25 26.28 -11.07
CA TYR A 88 -14.45 26.27 -12.29
C TYR A 88 -15.35 25.89 -13.46
N PHE A 89 -15.23 26.64 -14.55
CA PHE A 89 -15.99 26.43 -15.77
C PHE A 89 -15.01 26.23 -16.92
N CYS A 90 -15.28 25.25 -17.78
CA CYS A 90 -14.68 25.21 -19.11
C CYS A 90 -15.67 25.80 -20.10
N LEU A 91 -15.31 26.92 -20.71
CA LEU A 91 -16.16 27.64 -21.66
C LEU A 91 -15.63 27.46 -23.07
N SER A 92 -16.52 27.12 -24.00
CA SER A 92 -16.21 27.13 -25.43
C SER A 92 -16.00 28.56 -25.97
N GLU A 93 -15.56 28.69 -27.22
CA GLU A 93 -15.41 29.98 -27.89
C GLU A 93 -16.71 30.81 -27.92
N THR A 94 -17.87 30.14 -27.99
CA THR A 94 -19.20 30.77 -27.93
C THR A 94 -19.65 31.11 -26.51
N LYS A 95 -18.76 30.97 -25.52
CA LYS A 95 -19.02 31.14 -24.08
C LYS A 95 -20.09 30.19 -23.52
N GLN A 96 -20.36 29.09 -24.22
CA GLN A 96 -21.22 28.03 -23.70
C GLN A 96 -20.43 27.17 -22.72
N GLU A 97 -21.03 26.89 -21.55
CA GLU A 97 -20.49 25.99 -20.54
C GLU A 97 -20.39 24.57 -21.11
N VAL A 98 -19.18 24.02 -21.09
CA VAL A 98 -18.86 22.65 -21.49
C VAL A 98 -18.74 21.78 -20.24
N CYS A 99 -18.00 22.27 -19.23
CA CYS A 99 -17.79 21.59 -17.96
C CYS A 99 -17.96 22.58 -16.81
N LYS A 100 -18.46 22.09 -15.67
CA LYS A 100 -18.63 22.87 -14.44
C LYS A 100 -18.24 22.02 -13.23
N ILE A 101 -17.26 22.49 -12.47
CA ILE A 101 -16.72 21.78 -11.31
C ILE A 101 -16.64 22.71 -10.11
N SER A 102 -17.16 22.27 -8.97
CA SER A 102 -16.96 22.96 -7.70
C SER A 102 -15.79 22.32 -6.96
N LEU A 103 -14.68 23.03 -6.86
CA LEU A 103 -13.53 22.59 -6.08
C LEU A 103 -13.67 23.09 -4.64
N ASN A 104 -13.55 22.17 -3.68
CA ASN A 104 -13.44 22.50 -2.27
C ASN A 104 -12.05 22.10 -1.75
N ALA A 105 -11.21 23.09 -1.43
CA ALA A 105 -9.91 22.85 -0.82
C ALA A 105 -10.06 22.63 0.69
N ILE A 106 -9.70 21.43 1.16
CA ILE A 106 -9.86 21.00 2.55
C ILE A 106 -8.50 20.76 3.23
N GLU A 107 -8.45 21.03 4.52
CA GLU A 107 -7.35 20.57 5.38
C GLU A 107 -7.58 19.11 5.76
N GLN A 108 -6.54 18.30 5.60
CA GLN A 108 -6.55 16.89 5.97
C GLN A 108 -5.54 16.65 7.09
N PRO A 109 -5.92 15.97 8.19
CA PRO A 109 -4.97 15.61 9.24
C PRO A 109 -3.91 14.66 8.70
N VAL A 110 -2.69 14.81 9.24
CA VAL A 110 -1.61 13.90 8.87
C VAL A 110 -1.92 12.49 9.39
N SER A 111 -1.58 11.46 8.61
CA SER A 111 -1.64 10.07 9.06
C SER A 111 -0.43 9.71 9.93
N ASN A 112 -0.51 8.59 10.65
CA ASN A 112 0.66 7.97 11.29
C ASN A 112 1.78 7.78 10.25
N PRO A 113 2.98 8.36 10.47
CA PRO A 113 4.09 8.18 9.55
C PRO A 113 4.60 6.74 9.62
N THR A 114 5.09 6.23 8.49
CA THR A 114 5.86 4.97 8.45
C THR A 114 7.34 5.31 8.49
N ILE A 115 8.10 4.65 9.36
CA ILE A 115 9.55 4.75 9.44
C ILE A 115 10.20 3.48 8.86
N LYS A 116 11.25 3.64 8.05
CA LYS A 116 12.02 2.51 7.48
C LYS A 116 13.51 2.84 7.45
N ALA A 117 14.36 1.84 7.69
CA ALA A 117 15.78 1.92 7.38
C ALA A 117 15.97 1.80 5.86
N LEU A 118 16.84 2.63 5.29
CA LEU A 118 17.14 2.63 3.86
C LEU A 118 18.49 1.97 3.57
N ASP A 119 19.48 2.20 4.41
CA ASP A 119 20.83 1.66 4.27
C ASP A 119 21.48 1.40 5.63
N TRP A 120 22.55 0.60 5.55
CA TRP A 120 23.37 0.21 6.68
C TRP A 120 24.84 0.38 6.32
N ASP A 121 25.66 0.69 7.31
CA ASP A 121 27.12 0.70 7.18
C ASP A 121 27.70 -0.74 7.16
N SER A 122 29.01 -0.84 6.98
CA SER A 122 29.72 -2.13 6.99
C SER A 122 29.65 -2.89 8.32
N ASN A 123 29.24 -2.21 9.40
CA ASN A 123 29.07 -2.75 10.75
C ASN A 123 27.60 -3.05 11.07
N GLY A 124 26.68 -2.93 10.10
CA GLY A 124 25.24 -3.16 10.28
C GLY A 124 24.49 -2.03 10.99
N ILE A 125 25.09 -0.85 11.10
CA ILE A 125 24.49 0.35 11.70
C ILE A 125 23.66 1.07 10.65
N VAL A 126 22.42 1.45 10.97
CA VAL A 126 21.57 2.20 10.05
C VAL A 126 22.15 3.61 9.83
N LEU A 127 22.32 3.99 8.57
CA LEU A 127 22.83 5.33 8.20
C LEU A 127 21.69 6.29 7.86
N ASN A 128 20.70 5.82 7.10
CA ASN A 128 19.58 6.63 6.64
C ASN A 128 18.25 5.98 6.97
N VAL A 129 17.32 6.80 7.45
CA VAL A 129 15.93 6.41 7.66
C VAL A 129 14.99 7.28 6.86
N SER A 130 14.00 6.66 6.23
CA SER A 130 12.88 7.37 5.62
C SER A 130 11.72 7.50 6.60
N CYS A 131 11.09 8.66 6.63
CA CYS A 131 9.75 8.83 7.19
C CYS A 131 8.77 9.33 6.14
N GLU A 132 7.57 8.75 6.12
CA GLU A 132 6.53 9.15 5.17
C GLU A 132 5.13 9.03 5.78
N SER A 133 4.31 10.06 5.62
CA SER A 133 2.88 10.02 5.90
C SER A 133 2.09 9.93 4.60
N ALA A 134 1.24 8.91 4.47
CA ALA A 134 0.40 8.70 3.29
C ALA A 134 -0.62 9.84 3.10
N GLN A 135 -1.17 10.37 4.19
CA GLN A 135 -2.18 11.41 4.18
C GLN A 135 -1.74 12.64 4.96
N GLY A 136 -2.36 13.77 4.65
CA GLY A 136 -2.12 15.05 5.28
C GLY A 136 -1.96 16.18 4.26
N SER A 137 -2.50 17.34 4.63
CA SER A 137 -2.20 18.61 3.94
C SER A 137 -0.76 19.03 4.14
N LEU A 138 -0.19 19.65 3.11
CA LEU A 138 1.17 20.18 3.11
C LEU A 138 1.16 21.65 3.59
N PRO A 139 2.26 22.13 4.20
CA PRO A 139 3.50 21.40 4.47
C PRO A 139 3.41 20.45 5.67
N ILE A 140 4.21 19.37 5.63
CA ILE A 140 4.34 18.42 6.75
C ILE A 140 5.73 18.57 7.37
N THR A 141 5.76 18.72 8.70
CA THR A 141 6.97 18.75 9.50
C THR A 141 7.23 17.39 10.12
N TYR A 142 8.35 16.78 9.77
CA TYR A 142 8.80 15.51 10.35
C TYR A 142 9.89 15.75 11.40
N SER A 143 9.84 15.01 12.50
CA SER A 143 10.89 15.00 13.53
C SER A 143 11.29 13.57 13.87
N LEU A 144 12.58 13.29 13.84
CA LEU A 144 13.17 12.01 14.20
C LEU A 144 13.63 12.04 15.66
N PHE A 145 13.30 10.97 16.38
CA PHE A 145 13.70 10.73 17.75
C PHE A 145 14.45 9.41 17.84
N LYS A 146 15.47 9.36 18.70
CA LYS A 146 16.25 8.17 19.07
C LYS A 146 16.18 8.02 20.58
N ASN A 147 15.68 6.89 21.08
CA ASN A 147 15.48 6.65 22.52
C ASN A 147 14.73 7.80 23.23
N SER A 148 13.72 8.35 22.55
CA SER A 148 12.93 9.53 22.97
C SER A 148 13.68 10.88 22.94
N THR A 149 14.96 10.89 22.59
CA THR A 149 15.74 12.13 22.38
C THR A 149 15.53 12.65 20.96
N PHE A 150 15.27 13.95 20.82
CA PHE A 150 15.16 14.60 19.52
C PHE A 150 16.50 14.59 18.79
N ILE A 151 16.50 14.20 17.52
CA ILE A 151 17.69 14.16 16.67
C ILE A 151 17.64 15.24 15.61
N LYS A 152 16.60 15.22 14.77
CA LYS A 152 16.52 16.10 13.60
C LYS A 152 15.08 16.40 13.21
N ARG A 153 14.87 17.54 12.56
CA ARG A 153 13.60 17.97 11.98
C ARG A 153 13.79 18.30 10.50
N SER A 154 12.74 18.08 9.71
CA SER A 154 12.67 18.51 8.32
C SER A 154 11.26 18.99 7.98
N HIS A 155 11.18 20.00 7.12
CA HIS A 155 9.93 20.52 6.58
C HIS A 155 9.80 20.05 5.13
N GLN A 156 8.62 19.57 4.76
CA GLN A 156 8.33 19.08 3.41
C GLN A 156 7.12 19.83 2.84
N ASP A 157 7.38 20.60 1.79
CA ASP A 157 6.35 21.35 1.04
C ASP A 157 5.77 20.52 -0.12
N LEU A 158 6.37 19.36 -0.40
CA LEU A 158 5.98 18.44 -1.46
C LEU A 158 5.57 17.08 -0.88
N PRO A 159 4.73 16.30 -1.59
CA PRO A 159 4.29 14.98 -1.15
C PRO A 159 5.43 13.96 -1.35
N ALA A 160 6.42 13.99 -0.46
CA ALA A 160 7.59 13.12 -0.50
C ALA A 160 7.93 12.59 0.90
N ALA A 161 8.54 11.40 0.92
CA ALA A 161 9.20 10.88 2.11
C ALA A 161 10.42 11.75 2.46
N VAL A 162 10.62 12.03 3.74
CA VAL A 162 11.86 12.65 4.21
C VAL A 162 12.89 11.58 4.51
N VAL A 163 14.14 11.83 4.14
CA VAL A 163 15.29 10.99 4.53
C VAL A 163 16.13 11.72 5.57
N PHE A 164 16.31 11.08 6.72
CA PHE A 164 17.20 11.55 7.77
C PHE A 164 18.48 10.73 7.77
N GLN A 165 19.62 11.42 7.68
CA GLN A 165 20.94 10.84 7.93
C GLN A 165 21.20 10.81 9.43
N ILE A 166 21.61 9.66 9.94
CA ILE A 166 21.87 9.39 11.34
C ILE A 166 23.36 9.19 11.52
N THR A 167 23.94 9.92 12.47
CA THR A 167 25.30 9.66 12.96
C THR A 167 25.19 8.86 14.25
N HIS A 168 25.68 7.62 14.24
CA HIS A 168 25.84 6.85 15.47
C HIS A 168 27.12 7.32 16.19
N HIS A 169 26.96 7.78 17.42
CA HIS A 169 28.07 7.84 18.35
C HIS A 169 28.18 6.47 19.02
N GLU A 170 29.39 5.92 19.09
CA GLU A 170 29.72 4.70 19.82
C GLU A 170 29.58 4.94 21.33
N GLU A 171 28.34 5.08 21.81
CA GLU A 171 28.05 4.92 23.23
C GLU A 171 27.42 3.54 23.46
N GLU A 172 27.82 2.93 24.57
CA GLU A 172 27.74 1.52 24.91
C GLU A 172 26.43 0.81 24.53
N ALA A 173 26.56 -0.39 23.94
CA ALA A 173 25.67 -1.56 23.99
C ALA A 173 24.15 -1.38 24.22
N MET A 174 23.53 -0.30 23.74
CA MET A 174 22.10 -0.08 23.86
C MET A 174 21.42 -0.31 22.52
N GLU A 175 20.33 -1.09 22.55
CA GLU A 175 19.44 -1.24 21.41
C GLU A 175 18.76 0.11 21.16
N ASP A 176 19.04 0.70 20.01
CA ASP A 176 18.56 2.03 19.67
C ASP A 176 17.17 1.95 19.06
N VAL A 177 16.23 2.73 19.61
CA VAL A 177 14.85 2.76 19.17
C VAL A 177 14.55 4.09 18.49
N LEU A 178 14.28 4.05 17.19
CA LEU A 178 13.89 5.22 16.42
C LEU A 178 12.38 5.38 16.35
N LYS A 179 11.94 6.63 16.37
CA LYS A 179 10.54 7.00 16.21
C LYS A 179 10.42 8.27 15.39
N CYS A 180 9.44 8.30 14.49
CA CYS A 180 9.14 9.47 13.69
C CYS A 180 7.86 10.15 14.15
N LYS A 181 7.88 11.48 14.18
CA LYS A 181 6.72 12.33 14.43
C LYS A 181 6.40 13.14 13.18
N ALA A 182 5.12 13.26 12.82
CA ALA A 182 4.63 14.11 11.74
C ALA A 182 3.57 15.09 12.26
N ILE A 183 3.63 16.35 11.83
CA ILE A 183 2.67 17.42 12.15
C ILE A 183 2.43 18.28 10.89
N ASN A 184 1.22 18.81 10.72
CA ASN A 184 0.89 19.83 9.72
C ASN A 184 0.15 21.02 10.38
N SER A 185 -0.50 21.90 9.60
CA SER A 185 -1.21 23.10 10.09
C SER A 185 -2.29 22.82 11.15
N LEU A 186 -2.85 21.61 11.16
CA LEU A 186 -3.84 21.20 12.15
C LEU A 186 -3.25 20.93 13.54
N ASP A 187 -1.92 20.94 13.68
CA ASP A 187 -1.16 20.79 14.94
C ASP A 187 -1.52 19.54 15.79
N ILE A 188 -2.05 18.50 15.14
CA ILE A 188 -2.31 17.19 15.77
C ILE A 188 -1.14 16.26 15.44
N PRO A 189 -0.21 15.98 16.37
CA PRO A 189 0.94 15.16 16.09
C PRO A 189 0.56 13.69 15.90
N LYS A 190 1.16 13.05 14.90
CA LYS A 190 1.13 11.60 14.73
C LYS A 190 2.52 11.01 14.84
N TYR A 191 2.57 9.74 15.23
CA TYR A 191 3.82 9.03 15.44
C TYR A 191 3.83 7.70 14.69
N SER A 192 5.02 7.31 14.26
CA SER A 192 5.28 5.99 13.69
C SER A 192 5.27 4.92 14.77
N SER A 193 5.20 3.66 14.33
CA SER A 193 5.74 2.55 15.09
C SER A 193 7.23 2.76 15.35
N PHE A 194 7.78 2.05 16.33
CA PHE A 194 9.20 2.09 16.61
C PHE A 194 9.97 1.25 15.58
N LEU A 195 11.20 1.68 15.30
CA LEU A 195 12.19 0.91 14.53
C LEU A 195 13.36 0.59 15.46
N GLN A 196 13.55 -0.68 15.76
CA GLN A 196 14.69 -1.16 16.55
C GLN A 196 15.93 -1.29 15.67
N ILE A 197 17.04 -0.75 16.15
CA ILE A 197 18.36 -0.88 15.55
C ILE A 197 19.24 -1.57 16.58
N SER A 198 19.72 -2.76 16.23
CA SER A 198 20.79 -3.40 16.99
C SER A 198 22.12 -3.00 16.34
N ASN A 199 23.04 -2.45 17.14
CA ASN A 199 24.42 -2.37 16.72
C ASN A 199 24.92 -3.82 16.62
N ALA A 200 25.20 -4.31 15.41
CA ALA A 200 25.87 -5.59 15.25
C ALA A 200 27.34 -5.43 15.66
N SER A 201 27.58 -5.32 16.97
CA SER A 201 28.92 -5.27 17.52
C SER A 201 29.65 -6.58 17.20
N LYS A 202 30.49 -6.52 16.16
CA LYS A 202 31.73 -7.28 15.96
C LYS A 202 31.79 -8.61 16.73
N THR A 203 31.04 -9.61 16.28
CA THR A 203 31.36 -11.03 16.55
C THR A 203 32.12 -11.65 15.39
N ARG A 204 33.07 -10.92 14.80
CA ARG A 204 34.18 -11.58 14.10
C ARG A 204 35.24 -11.87 15.16
N LYS A 205 35.03 -12.94 15.95
CA LYS A 205 36.18 -13.63 16.53
C LYS A 205 37.08 -13.98 15.36
N GLU A 206 38.34 -13.55 15.45
CA GLU A 206 39.40 -14.06 14.60
C GLU A 206 39.22 -15.58 14.47
N VAL A 207 39.29 -16.07 13.24
CA VAL A 207 39.74 -17.43 12.99
C VAL A 207 41.20 -17.46 13.45
N LYS A 208 41.39 -17.65 14.76
CA LYS A 208 42.64 -18.15 15.30
C LYS A 208 42.41 -19.65 15.45
N SER A 209 42.88 -20.38 14.44
CA SER A 209 43.05 -21.83 14.51
C SER A 209 43.90 -22.15 15.74
N THR A 210 43.23 -22.47 16.84
CA THR A 210 43.83 -23.26 17.90
C THR A 210 43.39 -24.69 17.66
N GLU A 211 44.34 -25.53 17.28
CA GLU A 211 44.17 -26.99 17.18
C GLU A 211 43.44 -27.52 18.42
N LYS A 212 42.33 -28.23 18.18
CA LYS A 212 41.85 -29.22 19.14
C LYS A 212 41.46 -30.49 18.38
N SER A 213 42.37 -31.45 18.45
CA SER A 213 42.19 -32.87 18.10
C SER A 213 41.28 -33.57 19.15
N PRO A 214 40.83 -34.83 18.96
CA PRO A 214 39.45 -35.12 18.60
C PRO A 214 38.82 -36.18 19.52
N SER A 215 37.71 -35.87 20.21
CA SER A 215 36.89 -36.91 20.82
C SER A 215 35.50 -36.38 21.17
N ASP A 216 34.49 -37.19 20.88
CA ASP A 216 33.07 -37.08 21.27
C ASP A 216 32.15 -36.17 20.45
N VAL A 217 32.02 -36.49 19.15
CA VAL A 217 30.78 -36.22 18.41
C VAL A 217 30.43 -37.47 17.61
N LYS A 218 29.52 -38.33 18.12
CA LYS A 218 28.87 -39.40 17.32
C LYS A 218 27.74 -40.15 18.04
N LYS A 219 26.76 -39.47 18.65
CA LYS A 219 25.50 -40.15 19.08
C LYS A 219 24.23 -39.30 18.93
N LEU A 220 24.15 -38.48 17.88
CA LEU A 220 22.91 -37.75 17.55
C LEU A 220 22.43 -37.75 16.07
N PRO A 221 22.99 -38.54 15.12
CA PRO A 221 22.34 -38.71 13.80
C PRO A 221 21.44 -39.97 13.71
N LEU A 222 21.62 -40.97 14.59
CA LEU A 222 20.86 -42.24 14.51
C LEU A 222 19.40 -42.09 14.97
N ILE A 223 19.17 -41.31 16.03
CA ILE A 223 17.83 -41.11 16.62
C ILE A 223 16.94 -40.34 15.65
N VAL A 224 17.49 -39.34 14.97
CA VAL A 224 16.75 -38.55 13.96
C VAL A 224 16.34 -39.44 12.78
N CYS A 225 17.23 -40.33 12.30
CA CYS A 225 16.89 -41.28 11.24
C CYS A 225 15.83 -42.32 11.66
N ILE A 226 15.83 -42.80 12.90
CA ILE A 226 14.82 -43.75 13.38
C ILE A 226 13.45 -43.06 13.48
N LEU A 227 13.41 -41.83 13.99
CA LEU A 227 12.16 -41.06 14.12
C LEU A 227 11.54 -40.74 12.74
N THR A 228 12.35 -40.40 11.73
CA THR A 228 11.83 -40.12 10.39
C THR A 228 11.25 -41.37 9.72
N VAL A 229 11.89 -42.53 9.89
CA VAL A 229 11.38 -43.80 9.34
C VAL A 229 10.07 -44.22 10.03
N LEU A 230 9.96 -44.07 11.35
CA LEU A 230 8.73 -44.38 12.09
C LEU A 230 7.55 -43.52 11.64
N ILE A 231 7.77 -42.22 11.41
CA ILE A 231 6.72 -41.31 10.92
C ILE A 231 6.20 -41.76 9.55
N ILE A 232 7.10 -42.17 8.64
CA ILE A 232 6.72 -42.65 7.30
C ILE A 232 5.86 -43.91 7.39
N ILE A 233 6.20 -44.86 8.26
CA ILE A 233 5.42 -46.09 8.47
C ILE A 233 4.02 -45.78 9.01
N ILE A 234 3.91 -44.87 9.98
CA ILE A 234 2.63 -44.50 10.58
C ILE A 234 1.72 -43.83 9.53
N VAL A 235 2.25 -42.87 8.76
CA VAL A 235 1.47 -42.17 7.71
C VAL A 235 1.07 -43.15 6.59
N GLY A 236 1.97 -44.04 6.18
CA GLY A 236 1.66 -45.10 5.21
C GLY A 236 0.59 -46.08 5.69
N GLY A 237 0.65 -46.51 6.94
CA GLY A 237 -0.35 -47.40 7.54
C GLY A 237 -1.72 -46.74 7.64
N ILE A 238 -1.77 -45.47 8.06
CA ILE A 238 -3.02 -44.70 8.16
C ILE A 238 -3.65 -44.53 6.77
N THR A 239 -2.88 -44.18 5.75
CA THR A 239 -3.39 -44.03 4.37
C THR A 239 -3.91 -45.34 3.79
N ALA A 240 -3.22 -46.46 4.01
CA ALA A 240 -3.68 -47.78 3.60
C ALA A 240 -4.95 -48.24 4.35
N TYR A 241 -5.05 -47.91 5.65
CA TYR A 241 -6.24 -48.16 6.46
C TYR A 241 -7.45 -47.38 5.94
N TYR A 242 -7.30 -46.09 5.66
CA TYR A 242 -8.37 -45.27 5.08
C TYR A 242 -8.76 -45.71 3.67
N ALA A 243 -7.81 -46.16 2.85
CA ALA A 243 -8.11 -46.75 1.55
C ALA A 243 -8.95 -48.02 1.70
N SER A 244 -8.55 -48.94 2.57
CA SER A 244 -9.28 -50.19 2.85
C SER A 244 -10.69 -49.91 3.39
N TRP A 245 -10.87 -48.86 4.20
CA TRP A 245 -12.19 -48.48 4.72
C TRP A 245 -13.14 -47.96 3.63
N LYS A 246 -12.61 -47.25 2.62
CA LYS A 246 -13.41 -46.82 1.45
C LYS A 246 -13.85 -48.00 0.58
N TYR A 247 -13.02 -49.04 0.41
CA TYR A 247 -13.39 -50.22 -0.37
C TYR A 247 -14.41 -51.13 0.35
N CYS A 248 -14.35 -51.24 1.68
CA CYS A 248 -15.36 -51.99 2.46
C CYS A 248 -16.77 -51.35 2.40
N LYS A 249 -16.89 -50.02 2.32
CA LYS A 249 -18.20 -49.36 2.16
C LYS A 249 -18.85 -49.63 0.80
N CYS A 250 -18.07 -49.89 -0.26
CA CYS A 250 -18.64 -50.27 -1.57
C CYS A 250 -19.12 -51.73 -1.60
N TRP A 251 -18.52 -52.63 -0.81
CA TRP A 251 -18.92 -54.04 -0.81
C TRP A 251 -20.20 -54.33 -0.01
N CYS A 252 -20.51 -53.53 1.02
CA CYS A 252 -21.81 -53.62 1.69
C CYS A 252 -22.98 -53.08 0.84
N PHE A 253 -22.74 -52.10 -0.04
CA PHE A 253 -23.79 -51.54 -0.91
C PHE A 253 -24.12 -52.47 -2.10
N LEU A 254 -23.16 -53.27 -2.58
CA LEU A 254 -23.43 -54.23 -3.66
C LEU A 254 -24.23 -55.47 -3.22
N LYS A 255 -24.21 -55.82 -1.93
CA LYS A 255 -24.98 -56.94 -1.38
C LYS A 255 -26.46 -56.62 -1.17
N SER A 256 -26.83 -55.35 -0.98
CA SER A 256 -28.25 -54.94 -0.88
C SER A 256 -28.93 -54.82 -2.25
N VAL A 257 -28.18 -54.44 -3.29
CA VAL A 257 -28.72 -54.27 -4.66
C VAL A 257 -28.93 -55.62 -5.37
N LEU A 258 -28.10 -56.63 -5.12
CA LEU A 258 -28.24 -57.97 -5.74
C LEU A 258 -29.30 -58.87 -5.09
N SER A 259 -29.94 -58.43 -3.99
CA SER A 259 -31.07 -59.16 -3.37
C SER A 259 -32.44 -58.71 -3.87
N TRP A 260 -32.53 -57.61 -4.62
CA TRP A 260 -33.81 -57.06 -5.11
C TRP A 260 -34.12 -57.41 -6.57
N SER A 261 -33.20 -58.06 -7.29
CA SER A 261 -33.35 -58.37 -8.71
C SER A 261 -33.98 -59.73 -9.02
N THR A 262 -34.36 -60.53 -8.01
CA THR A 262 -34.90 -61.89 -8.21
C THR A 262 -36.39 -62.06 -7.88
N VAL A 263 -37.13 -60.99 -7.54
CA VAL A 263 -38.53 -61.12 -7.08
C VAL A 263 -39.58 -60.48 -8.01
N VAL A 264 -39.21 -59.74 -9.06
CA VAL A 264 -40.21 -59.03 -9.90
C VAL A 264 -40.02 -59.27 -11.40
N LEU A 265 -39.88 -60.53 -11.80
CA LEU A 265 -40.08 -60.99 -13.18
C LEU A 265 -40.81 -62.33 -13.17
N HIS A 266 -41.96 -62.39 -12.51
CA HIS A 266 -42.96 -63.39 -12.82
C HIS A 266 -44.33 -62.79 -12.49
N MET A 267 -45.08 -62.46 -13.54
CA MET A 267 -46.55 -62.42 -13.67
C MET A 267 -46.88 -61.49 -14.86
N GLU A 268 -46.63 -61.99 -16.07
CA GLU A 268 -47.52 -61.79 -17.22
C GLU A 268 -48.79 -62.63 -16.97
N GLY A 269 -49.95 -62.14 -17.42
CA GLY A 269 -51.20 -62.89 -17.47
C GLY A 269 -52.43 -62.05 -17.18
#